data_AF-A0A4R0P1J3-F1
#
_entry.id   AF-A0A4R0P1J3-F1
#
_cell.length_a   1.000
_cell.length_b   1.000
_cell.length_c   1.000
_cell.angle_alpha   90.00
_cell.angle_beta   90.00
_cell.angle_gamma   90.00
#
_symmetry.space_group_name_H-M   'P 1'
#
loop_
_entity.id
_entity.type
_entity.pdbx_description
1 polymer ?
#
loop_
_entity_poly.entity_id
_entity_poly.type
_entity_poly.pdbx_seq_one_letter_code
_entity_poly.pdbx_strand_id
1 'polypeptide(L)'
;MRLFPVAAALLCLAQPLSAQDALSPDEEMRCALMALAASGQVEDAQQKSGLAAVATYWMGRYEARSGGTLEAWGTREALQQTIAGAAALAPRCEAAARVIGQRIQAFGRQIAALEEGDAR
;
A
#
# COMPACT_ATOMS: atom_id res chain seq x y z
N MET A 1 -16.17 -20.54 -55.58
CA MET A 1 -15.66 -21.29 -54.41
C MET A 1 -14.41 -20.59 -53.88
N ARG A 2 -14.55 -19.76 -52.84
CA ARG A 2 -13.44 -19.22 -52.04
C ARG A 2 -13.93 -19.14 -50.60
N LEU A 3 -13.53 -20.14 -49.82
CA LEU A 3 -13.68 -20.17 -48.36
C LEU A 3 -12.65 -19.22 -47.77
N PHE A 4 -13.10 -18.18 -47.06
CA PHE A 4 -12.24 -17.40 -46.16
C PHE A 4 -12.51 -17.89 -44.73
N PRO A 5 -11.53 -18.49 -44.03
CA PRO A 5 -11.71 -18.91 -42.66
C PRO A 5 -11.53 -17.74 -41.68
N VAL A 6 -12.46 -17.69 -40.73
CA VAL A 6 -12.38 -17.27 -39.32
C VAL A 6 -11.05 -16.63 -38.88
N ALA A 7 -11.12 -15.36 -38.49
CA ALA A 7 -10.20 -14.76 -37.53
C ALA A 7 -11.01 -13.95 -36.50
N ALA A 8 -11.83 -14.65 -35.71
CA ALA A 8 -12.31 -14.14 -34.43
C ALA A 8 -11.13 -14.19 -33.46
N ALA A 9 -10.21 -13.23 -33.59
CA ALA A 9 -9.11 -13.06 -32.67
C ALA A 9 -9.67 -12.62 -31.32
N LEU A 10 -9.63 -13.56 -30.38
CA LEU A 10 -9.77 -13.41 -28.94
C LEU A 10 -9.02 -12.15 -28.44
N LEU A 11 -9.71 -11.02 -28.38
CA LEU A 11 -9.34 -9.85 -27.57
C LEU A 11 -9.75 -10.09 -26.11
N CYS A 12 -9.55 -11.32 -25.63
CA CYS A 12 -9.75 -11.64 -24.22
C CYS A 12 -8.53 -11.13 -23.44
N LEU A 13 -8.70 -9.93 -22.88
CA LEU A 13 -8.42 -9.69 -21.47
C LEU A 13 -6.97 -9.97 -21.04
N ALA A 14 -6.02 -9.18 -21.54
CA ALA A 14 -4.82 -8.88 -20.78
C ALA A 14 -5.19 -7.97 -19.59
N GLN A 15 -5.92 -8.52 -18.62
CA GLN A 15 -6.13 -7.85 -17.35
C GLN A 15 -4.78 -7.85 -16.62
N PRO A 16 -4.28 -6.69 -16.14
CA PRO A 16 -3.10 -6.68 -15.33
C PRO A 16 -3.37 -7.52 -14.08
N LEU A 17 -2.63 -8.61 -13.92
CA LEU A 17 -2.75 -9.55 -12.80
C LEU A 17 -2.49 -8.88 -11.43
N SER A 18 -2.03 -7.63 -11.42
CA SER A 18 -1.75 -6.82 -10.23
C SER A 18 -2.97 -6.36 -9.44
N ALA A 19 -4.20 -6.63 -9.90
CA ALA A 19 -5.41 -6.28 -9.16
C ALA A 19 -5.75 -7.28 -8.04
N GLN A 20 -5.23 -8.52 -8.08
CA GLN A 20 -5.68 -9.59 -7.18
C GLN A 20 -5.02 -9.55 -5.79
N ASP A 21 -3.83 -8.95 -5.66
CA ASP A 21 -3.09 -8.90 -4.39
C ASP A 21 -3.15 -7.54 -3.68
N ALA A 22 -3.94 -6.60 -4.19
CA ALA A 22 -4.07 -5.29 -3.57
C ALA A 22 -4.80 -5.38 -2.23
N LEU A 23 -4.32 -4.65 -1.22
CA LEU A 23 -5.04 -4.50 0.04
C LEU A 23 -6.39 -3.81 -0.21
N SER A 24 -7.45 -4.34 0.40
CA SER A 24 -8.74 -3.67 0.51
C SER A 24 -8.62 -2.42 1.40
N PRO A 25 -9.51 -1.42 1.28
CA PRO A 25 -9.44 -0.22 2.12
C PRO A 25 -9.41 -0.52 3.64
N ASP A 26 -10.19 -1.50 4.10
CA ASP A 26 -10.18 -1.93 5.51
C ASP A 26 -8.82 -2.52 5.92
N GLU A 27 -8.22 -3.31 5.04
CA GLU A 27 -6.89 -3.87 5.27
C GLU A 27 -5.81 -2.77 5.30
N GLU A 28 -5.93 -1.74 4.45
CA GLU A 28 -5.05 -0.56 4.49
C GLU A 28 -5.14 0.12 5.86
N MET A 29 -6.36 0.37 6.36
CA MET A 29 -6.53 1.00 7.66
C MET A 29 -6.03 0.13 8.82
N ARG A 30 -6.23 -1.18 8.76
CA ARG A 30 -5.65 -2.12 9.73
C ARG A 30 -4.12 -2.15 9.66
N CYS A 31 -3.51 -2.05 8.47
CA CYS A 31 -2.07 -1.88 8.34
C CYS A 31 -1.58 -0.57 9.00
N ALA A 32 -2.33 0.52 8.86
CA ALA A 32 -2.02 1.79 9.52
C ALA A 32 -2.04 1.66 11.04
N LEU A 33 -3.09 1.02 11.59
CA LEU A 33 -3.22 0.78 13.02
C LEU A 33 -2.10 -0.10 13.57
N MET A 34 -1.68 -1.13 12.84
CA MET A 34 -0.51 -1.95 13.22
C MET A 34 0.79 -1.15 13.20
N ALA A 35 1.00 -0.30 12.19
CA ALA A 35 2.19 0.56 12.12
C ALA A 35 2.22 1.56 13.29
N LEU A 36 1.08 2.15 13.66
CA LEU A 36 0.96 3.00 14.84
C LEU A 36 1.23 2.24 16.14
N ALA A 37 0.64 1.06 16.30
CA ALA A 37 0.86 0.21 17.48
C ALA A 37 2.33 -0.21 17.61
N ALA A 38 3.01 -0.50 16.50
CA ALA A 38 4.44 -0.78 16.47
C ALA A 38 5.26 0.48 16.80
N SER A 39 4.86 1.67 16.32
CA SER A 39 5.58 2.92 16.59
C SER A 39 5.66 3.27 18.07
N GLY A 40 4.65 2.88 18.86
CA GLY A 40 4.63 3.05 20.32
C GLY A 40 5.59 2.12 21.08
N GLN A 41 6.11 1.08 20.41
CA GLN A 41 7.02 0.08 21.01
C GLN A 41 8.48 0.27 20.62
N VAL A 42 8.73 1.03 19.54
CA VAL A 42 10.08 1.36 19.11
C VAL A 42 10.62 2.48 20.01
N GLU A 43 11.92 2.54 20.28
CA GLU A 43 12.55 3.68 20.97
C GLU A 43 13.18 4.66 19.98
N ASP A 44 13.86 4.13 18.96
CA ASP A 44 14.56 4.87 17.91
C ASP A 44 13.64 5.86 17.19
N ALA A 45 14.01 7.14 17.21
CA ALA A 45 13.21 8.22 16.65
C ALA A 45 13.04 8.11 15.13
N GLN A 46 14.07 7.62 14.43
CA GLN A 46 14.04 7.46 12.98
C GLN A 46 13.05 6.36 12.57
N GLN A 47 13.11 5.20 13.22
CA GLN A 47 12.16 4.12 13.01
C GLN A 47 10.73 4.53 13.37
N LYS A 48 10.53 5.26 14.49
CA LYS A 48 9.21 5.84 14.82
C LYS A 48 8.66 6.70 13.70
N SER A 49 9.48 7.62 13.17
CA SER A 49 9.08 8.51 12.07
C SER A 49 8.74 7.72 10.81
N GLY A 50 9.53 6.69 10.48
CA GLY A 50 9.25 5.80 9.36
C GLY A 50 7.90 5.07 9.50
N LEU A 51 7.61 4.53 10.69
CA LEU A 51 6.34 3.87 10.98
C LEU A 51 5.16 4.85 10.91
N ALA A 52 5.31 6.07 11.43
CA ALA A 52 4.31 7.12 11.33
C ALA A 52 4.04 7.52 9.87
N ALA A 53 5.08 7.65 9.05
CA ALA A 53 4.94 7.94 7.62
C ALA A 53 4.18 6.83 6.87
N VAL A 54 4.50 5.56 7.16
CA VAL A 54 3.78 4.42 6.59
C VAL A 54 2.32 4.40 7.05
N ALA A 55 2.04 4.67 8.33
CA ALA A 55 0.68 4.77 8.83
C ALA A 55 -0.12 5.86 8.11
N THR A 56 0.43 7.07 7.99
CA THR A 56 -0.19 8.20 7.28
C THR A 56 -0.47 7.87 5.82
N TYR A 57 0.46 7.19 5.13
CA TYR A 57 0.24 6.74 3.76
C TYR A 57 -0.99 5.84 3.64
N TRP A 58 -1.13 4.85 4.52
CA TRP A 58 -2.26 3.92 4.49
C TRP A 58 -3.58 4.60 4.87
N MET A 59 -3.56 5.49 5.87
CA MET A 59 -4.72 6.30 6.26
C MET A 59 -5.25 7.12 5.10
N GLY A 60 -4.39 7.89 4.43
CA GLY A 60 -4.81 8.71 3.29
C GLY A 60 -5.35 7.87 2.13
N ARG A 61 -4.80 6.67 1.91
CA ARG A 61 -5.33 5.74 0.91
C ARG A 61 -6.71 5.20 1.28
N TYR A 62 -6.92 4.85 2.54
CA TYR A 62 -8.22 4.43 3.04
C TYR A 62 -9.26 5.52 2.80
N GLU A 63 -9.00 6.77 3.22
CA GLU A 63 -9.94 7.89 3.06
C GLU A 63 -10.25 8.13 1.57
N ALA A 64 -9.22 8.13 0.72
CA ALA A 64 -9.39 8.34 -0.71
C ALA A 64 -10.18 7.22 -1.43
N ARG A 65 -10.10 5.97 -0.95
CA ARG A 65 -10.72 4.82 -1.61
C ARG A 65 -12.07 4.40 -1.04
N SER A 66 -12.29 4.67 0.25
CA SER A 66 -13.52 4.27 0.94
C SER A 66 -14.52 5.43 1.10
N GLY A 67 -14.04 6.68 1.08
CA GLY A 67 -14.83 7.85 1.50
C GLY A 67 -15.12 7.87 3.01
N GLY A 68 -14.58 6.93 3.78
CA GLY A 68 -14.65 6.91 5.24
C GLY A 68 -13.64 7.85 5.88
N THR A 69 -13.80 8.07 7.18
CA THR A 69 -12.92 8.96 7.96
C THR A 69 -12.17 8.18 9.04
N LEU A 70 -11.08 8.75 9.55
CA LEU A 70 -10.24 8.11 10.57
C LEU A 70 -10.95 7.99 11.92
N GLU A 71 -11.89 8.87 12.24
CA GLU A 71 -12.64 8.86 13.51
C GLU A 71 -13.41 7.56 13.70
N ALA A 72 -13.91 6.96 12.60
CA ALA A 72 -14.61 5.67 12.63
C ALA A 72 -13.72 4.52 13.15
N TRP A 73 -12.40 4.67 13.09
CA TRP A 73 -11.42 3.66 13.49
C TRP A 73 -10.77 3.93 14.85
N GLY A 74 -11.09 5.06 15.49
CA GLY A 74 -10.61 5.40 16.84
C GLY A 74 -11.29 4.62 17.97
N THR A 75 -11.99 3.53 17.66
CA THR A 75 -12.77 2.75 18.64
C THR A 75 -11.97 1.56 19.18
N ARG A 76 -12.29 1.13 20.41
CA ARG A 76 -11.71 -0.09 21.00
C ARG A 76 -12.00 -1.33 20.15
N GLU A 77 -13.19 -1.38 19.55
CA GLU A 77 -13.60 -2.50 18.70
C GLU A 77 -12.73 -2.60 17.45
N ALA A 78 -12.51 -1.50 16.73
CA ALA A 78 -11.64 -1.46 15.57
C ALA A 78 -10.20 -1.91 15.89
N LEU A 79 -9.68 -1.48 17.06
CA LEU A 79 -8.38 -1.93 17.54
C LEU A 79 -8.37 -3.44 17.86
N GLN A 80 -9.39 -3.96 18.53
CA GLN A 80 -9.49 -5.39 18.85
C GLN A 80 -9.60 -6.26 17.59
N GLN A 81 -10.39 -5.84 16.61
CA GLN A 81 -10.49 -6.53 15.32
C GLN A 81 -9.15 -6.52 14.57
N THR A 82 -8.42 -5.40 14.63
CA THR A 82 -7.08 -5.30 14.06
C THR A 82 -6.12 -6.29 14.72
N ILE A 83 -6.11 -6.36 16.06
CA ILE A 83 -5.26 -7.29 16.81
C ILE A 83 -5.61 -8.75 16.50
N ALA A 84 -6.91 -9.09 16.47
CA ALA A 84 -7.37 -10.45 16.19
C ALA A 84 -6.97 -10.92 14.78
N GLY A 85 -6.96 -10.01 13.79
CA GLY A 85 -6.56 -10.31 12.41
C GLY A 85 -5.06 -10.11 12.12
N ALA A 86 -4.28 -9.62 13.08
CA ALA A 86 -2.92 -9.13 12.84
C ALA A 86 -2.00 -10.21 12.26
N ALA A 87 -2.05 -11.44 12.77
CA ALA A 87 -1.17 -12.52 12.31
C ALA A 87 -1.37 -12.88 10.83
N ALA A 88 -2.62 -12.85 10.35
CA ALA A 88 -2.94 -13.12 8.94
C ALA A 88 -2.62 -11.92 8.04
N LEU A 89 -2.79 -10.70 8.55
CA LEU A 89 -2.65 -9.48 7.78
C LEU A 89 -1.21 -8.95 7.72
N ALA A 90 -0.40 -9.19 8.76
CA ALA A 90 0.96 -8.68 8.89
C ALA A 90 1.86 -8.98 7.67
N PRO A 91 1.92 -10.21 7.13
CA PRO A 91 2.74 -10.50 5.94
C PRO A 91 2.34 -9.66 4.72
N ARG A 92 1.04 -9.37 4.56
CA ARG A 92 0.53 -8.56 3.46
C ARG A 92 0.85 -7.09 3.64
N CYS A 93 0.73 -6.56 4.86
CA CYS A 93 1.16 -5.20 5.18
C CYS A 93 2.66 -5.00 4.96
N GLU A 94 3.48 -5.97 5.38
CA GLU A 94 4.93 -5.93 5.18
C GLU A 94 5.28 -5.95 3.69
N ALA A 95 4.67 -6.86 2.92
CA ALA A 95 4.89 -6.95 1.48
C ALA A 95 4.52 -5.63 0.79
N ALA A 96 3.36 -5.05 1.13
CA ALA A 96 2.92 -3.79 0.56
C ALA A 96 3.81 -2.60 0.98
N ALA A 97 4.23 -2.54 2.24
CA ALA A 97 5.16 -1.54 2.76
C ALA A 97 6.53 -1.60 2.06
N ARG A 98 7.04 -2.81 1.79
CA ARG A 98 8.28 -3.03 1.05
C ARG A 98 8.17 -2.53 -0.39
N VAL A 99 7.06 -2.82 -1.07
CA VAL A 99 6.82 -2.35 -2.45
C VAL A 99 6.81 -0.81 -2.52
N ILE A 100 6.10 -0.13 -1.61
CA ILE A 100 6.10 1.34 -1.60
C ILE A 100 7.47 1.90 -1.22
N GLY A 101 8.18 1.29 -0.26
CA GLY A 101 9.54 1.70 0.11
C GLY A 101 10.51 1.62 -1.07
N GLN A 102 10.48 0.54 -1.85
CA GLN A 102 11.28 0.40 -3.07
C GLN A 102 10.97 1.48 -4.11
N ARG A 103 9.68 1.80 -4.29
CA ARG A 103 9.25 2.87 -5.21
C ARG A 103 9.73 4.24 -4.76
N ILE A 104 9.62 4.56 -3.47
CA ILE A 104 10.10 5.83 -2.90
C ILE A 104 11.61 5.96 -3.07
N GLN A 105 12.37 4.91 -2.79
CA GLN A 105 13.83 4.92 -2.98
C GLN A 105 14.22 5.08 -4.45
N ALA A 106 13.52 4.40 -5.36
CA ALA A 106 13.75 4.55 -6.80
C ALA A 106 13.47 5.98 -7.26
N PHE A 107 12.37 6.58 -6.79
CA PHE A 107 12.01 7.96 -7.07
C PHE A 107 13.04 8.95 -6.50
N GLY A 108 13.50 8.75 -5.26
CA GLY A 108 14.54 9.58 -4.66
C GLY A 108 15.85 9.55 -5.44
N ARG A 109 16.27 8.38 -5.95
CA ARG A 109 17.45 8.29 -6.84
C ARG A 109 17.26 9.04 -8.15
N GLN A 110 16.05 9.06 -8.70
CA GLN A 110 15.76 9.84 -9.92
C GLN A 110 15.88 11.33 -9.64
N ILE A 111 15.37 11.83 -8.51
CA ILE A 111 15.49 13.24 -8.13
C ILE A 111 16.97 13.62 -7.96
N ALA A 112 17.75 12.83 -7.21
CA ALA A 112 19.17 13.11 -7.00
C ALA A 112 19.95 13.21 -8.32
N ALA A 113 19.65 12.34 -9.29
CA ALA A 113 20.27 12.37 -10.62
C ALA A 113 19.93 13.65 -11.41
N LEU A 114 18.74 14.22 -11.21
CA LEU A 114 18.36 15.49 -11.82
C LEU A 114 19.14 16.66 -11.21
N GLU A 115 19.29 16.68 -9.89
CA GLU A 115 20.06 17.73 -9.18
C GLU A 115 21.54 17.71 -9.56
N GLU A 116 22.14 16.53 -9.72
CA GLU A 116 23.52 16.37 -10.19
C GLU A 116 23.70 16.71 -11.68
N GLY A 117 22.62 16.63 -12.47
CA GLY A 117 22.59 16.98 -13.88
C GLY A 117 22.49 18.48 -14.13
N ASP A 118 21.74 19.21 -13.30
CA ASP A 118 21.62 20.68 -13.32
C ASP A 118 22.86 21.39 -12.76
N ALA A 119 23.75 20.67 -12.06
CA ALA A 119 25.00 21.20 -11.51
C ALA A 119 26.19 21.22 -12.50
N ARG A 120 26.00 20.83 -13.76
CA ARG A 120 27.02 20.82 -14.82
C ARG A 120 26.72 21.83 -15.91
#